data_AF-A0A485KTM3-F1
#
_entry.id   AF-A0A485KTM3-F1
#
_cell.length_a   1.000
_cell.length_b   1.000
_cell.length_c   1.000
_cell.angle_alpha   90.00
_cell.angle_beta   90.00
_cell.angle_gamma   90.00
#
_symmetry.space_group_name_H-M   'P 1'
#
loop_
_entity.id
_entity.type
_entity.pdbx_description
1 polymer ?
#
loop_
_entity_poly.entity_id
_entity_poly.type
_entity_poly.pdbx_seq_one_letter_code
_entity_poly.pdbx_strand_id
1 'polypeptide(L)'
;MEEYRAVGRHAAQEMIEYTKGGAVEWTLYKSDASIQIYTAEASDGTPFFCTHTQVEGTIDDMRELFPIADVRALIAAFFPDIVDNVRLFTHQRRRGQPLLCHDELDPA
;
A
#
# COMPACT_ATOMS: atom_id res chain seq x y z
N MET A 1 19.06 -1.84 9.36
CA MET A 1 18.64 -2.55 8.11
C MET A 1 17.76 -3.77 8.38
N GLU A 2 18.07 -4.63 9.37
CA GLU A 2 17.14 -5.68 9.79
C GLU A 2 15.85 -5.12 10.41
N GLU A 3 15.97 -3.97 11.07
CA GLU A 3 14.88 -3.21 11.69
C GLU A 3 13.73 -2.89 10.72
N TYR A 4 13.98 -2.23 9.58
CA TYR A 4 12.92 -1.91 8.60
C TYR A 4 12.23 -3.15 8.03
N ARG A 5 12.93 -4.28 7.91
CA ARG A 5 12.32 -5.54 7.46
C ARG A 5 11.43 -6.15 8.55
N ALA A 6 11.85 -6.05 9.81
CA ALA A 6 11.05 -6.47 10.93
C ALA A 6 9.78 -5.60 11.05
N VAL A 7 9.93 -4.27 10.96
CA VAL A 7 8.82 -3.32 10.95
C VAL A 7 7.86 -3.61 9.80
N GLY A 8 8.37 -3.78 8.57
CA GLY A 8 7.52 -4.08 7.41
C GLY A 8 6.77 -5.40 7.53
N ARG A 9 7.40 -6.45 8.07
CA ARG A 9 6.70 -7.73 8.34
C ARG A 9 5.63 -7.59 9.42
N HIS A 10 5.94 -6.86 10.48
CA HIS A 10 5.01 -6.62 11.57
C HIS A 10 3.78 -5.85 11.06
N ALA A 11 3.99 -4.74 10.35
CA ALA A 11 2.91 -3.96 9.76
C ALA A 11 2.04 -4.78 8.80
N ALA A 12 2.64 -5.65 7.98
CA ALA A 12 1.88 -6.54 7.10
C ALA A 12 1.01 -7.54 7.87
N GLN A 13 1.52 -8.07 8.99
CA GLN A 13 0.74 -8.95 9.87
C GLN A 13 -0.40 -8.20 10.56
N GLU A 14 -0.15 -6.99 11.07
CA GLU A 14 -1.17 -6.14 11.67
C GLU A 14 -2.31 -5.84 10.69
N MET A 15 -1.97 -5.48 9.44
CA MET A 15 -2.97 -5.26 8.39
C MET A 15 -3.82 -6.51 8.09
N ILE A 16 -3.22 -7.71 8.14
CA ILE A 16 -3.96 -8.97 8.00
C ILE A 16 -4.90 -9.19 9.18
N GLU A 17 -4.48 -8.90 10.40
CA GLU A 17 -5.34 -9.06 11.59
C GLU A 17 -6.48 -8.03 11.63
N TYR A 18 -6.22 -6.79 11.20
CA TYR A 18 -7.25 -5.76 11.07
C TYR A 18 -8.34 -6.12 10.06
N THR A 19 -8.00 -6.85 9.01
CA THR A 19 -8.96 -7.26 7.96
C THR A 19 -9.75 -8.52 8.30
N LYS A 20 -9.30 -9.34 9.26
CA LYS A 20 -10.01 -10.57 9.70
C LYS A 20 -11.20 -10.31 10.64
N GLY A 21 -11.47 -9.06 11.02
CA GLY A 21 -12.66 -8.67 11.78
C GLY A 21 -12.60 -8.92 13.30
N GLY A 22 -11.45 -9.33 13.85
CA GLY A 22 -11.30 -9.60 15.30
C GLY A 22 -10.47 -8.57 16.07
N ALA A 23 -9.63 -7.78 15.38
CA ALA A 23 -8.72 -6.83 16.02
C ALA A 23 -9.25 -5.39 16.07
N VAL A 24 -10.26 -5.08 15.24
CA VAL A 24 -10.83 -3.74 15.09
C VAL A 24 -12.34 -3.89 14.93
N GLU A 25 -13.09 -3.13 15.72
CA GLU A 25 -14.55 -3.05 15.63
C GLU A 25 -14.93 -2.12 14.46
N TRP A 26 -15.18 -2.73 13.30
CA TRP A 26 -15.53 -2.00 12.08
C TRP A 26 -17.02 -1.67 12.02
N THR A 27 -17.31 -0.40 11.72
CA THR A 27 -18.68 0.07 11.47
C THR A 27 -18.85 0.41 10.00
N LEU A 28 -19.93 -0.06 9.36
CA LEU A 28 -20.25 0.32 7.97
C LEU A 28 -20.56 1.82 7.90
N TYR A 29 -19.76 2.57 7.16
CA TYR A 29 -19.95 4.00 6.93
C TYR A 29 -20.76 4.28 5.67
N LYS A 30 -20.42 3.61 4.55
CA LYS A 30 -21.10 3.78 3.27
C LYS A 30 -21.05 2.50 2.46
N SER A 31 -22.11 2.24 1.69
CA SER A 31 -22.13 1.17 0.69
C SER A 31 -22.67 1.73 -0.62
N ASP A 32 -22.00 1.38 -1.72
CA ASP A 32 -22.45 1.50 -3.10
C ASP A 32 -22.35 0.11 -3.76
N ALA A 33 -22.99 -0.10 -4.91
CA ALA A 33 -23.20 -1.40 -5.56
C ALA A 33 -21.95 -2.29 -5.65
N SER A 34 -20.75 -1.69 -5.77
CA SER A 34 -19.47 -2.41 -5.88
C SER A 34 -18.49 -2.14 -4.74
N ILE A 35 -18.81 -1.23 -3.80
CA ILE A 35 -17.86 -0.75 -2.78
C ILE A 35 -18.55 -0.62 -1.43
N GLN A 36 -17.93 -1.19 -0.40
CA GLN A 36 -18.30 -0.98 1.00
C GLN A 36 -17.16 -0.27 1.71
N ILE A 37 -17.47 0.80 2.45
CA ILE A 37 -16.53 1.57 3.24
C ILE A 37 -16.90 1.38 4.70
N TYR A 38 -15.94 0.90 5.47
CA TYR A 38 -16.01 0.72 6.91
C TYR A 38 -15.07 1.71 7.60
N THR A 39 -15.48 2.15 8.78
CA THR A 39 -14.69 3.03 9.65
C THR A 39 -14.52 2.39 11.00
N ALA A 40 -13.38 2.67 11.62
CA ALA A 40 -13.13 2.40 13.03
C ALA A 40 -12.34 3.57 13.62
N GLU A 41 -12.24 3.59 14.94
CA GLU A 41 -11.40 4.56 15.65
C GLU A 41 -10.36 3.78 16.44
N ALA A 42 -9.08 4.11 16.23
CA ALA A 42 -8.01 3.59 17.06
C ALA A 42 -8.13 4.15 18.49
N SER A 43 -7.45 3.52 19.44
CA SER A 43 -7.50 3.93 20.86
C SER A 43 -6.99 5.36 21.10
N ASP A 44 -6.22 5.93 20.18
CA ASP A 44 -5.70 7.30 20.23
C ASP A 44 -6.59 8.32 19.51
N GLY A 45 -7.77 7.90 19.03
CA GLY A 45 -8.70 8.75 18.28
C GLY A 45 -8.41 8.85 16.79
N THR A 46 -7.39 8.15 16.28
CA THR A 46 -7.09 8.15 14.84
C THR A 46 -8.17 7.38 14.08
N PRO A 47 -8.79 7.98 13.04
CA PRO A 47 -9.78 7.28 12.24
C PRO A 47 -9.11 6.28 11.30
N PHE A 48 -9.60 5.04 11.31
CA PHE A 48 -9.24 3.99 10.38
C PHE A 48 -10.34 3.81 9.33
N PHE A 49 -9.93 3.57 8.10
CA PHE A 49 -10.82 3.31 6.97
C PHE A 49 -10.45 1.97 6.33
N CYS A 50 -11.45 1.13 6.09
CA CYS A 50 -11.31 -0.11 5.34
C CYS A 50 -12.30 -0.10 4.18
N THR A 51 -11.84 -0.39 2.97
CA THR A 51 -12.71 -0.47 1.79
C THR A 51 -12.72 -1.90 1.28
N HIS A 52 -13.91 -2.47 1.12
CA HIS A 52 -14.12 -3.76 0.48
C HIS A 52 -14.72 -3.54 -0.90
N THR A 53 -14.12 -4.19 -1.90
CA THR A 53 -14.61 -4.21 -3.27
C THR A 53 -14.35 -5.59 -3.85
N GLN A 54 -15.17 -5.99 -4.82
CA GLN A 54 -14.97 -7.21 -5.58
C GLN A 54 -14.38 -6.84 -6.94
N VAL A 55 -13.25 -7.46 -7.28
CA VAL A 55 -12.58 -7.27 -8.56
C VAL A 55 -12.47 -8.61 -9.26
N GLU A 56 -12.77 -8.64 -10.55
CA GLU A 56 -12.53 -9.79 -11.41
C GLU A 56 -11.08 -9.77 -11.88
N GLY A 57 -10.29 -10.76 -11.44
CA GLY A 57 -8.87 -10.86 -11.79
C GLY A 57 -8.14 -11.87 -10.92
N THR A 58 -6.88 -12.12 -11.23
CA THR A 58 -6.00 -12.95 -10.40
C THR A 58 -5.32 -12.11 -9.32
N ILE A 59 -4.79 -12.77 -8.28
CA ILE A 59 -3.98 -12.10 -7.26
C ILE A 59 -2.73 -11.45 -7.87
N ASP A 60 -2.16 -12.05 -8.92
CA ASP A 60 -1.00 -11.48 -9.61
C ASP A 60 -1.37 -10.17 -10.33
N ASP A 61 -2.52 -10.13 -11.03
CA ASP A 61 -3.03 -8.91 -11.68
C ASP A 61 -3.23 -7.79 -10.64
N MET A 62 -3.83 -8.13 -9.49
CA MET A 62 -4.04 -7.18 -8.41
C MET A 62 -2.71 -6.71 -7.80
N ARG A 63 -1.71 -7.57 -7.66
CA ARG A 63 -0.38 -7.18 -7.15
C ARG A 63 0.28 -6.13 -8.04
N GLU A 64 0.11 -6.24 -9.36
CA GLU A 64 0.65 -5.25 -10.31
C GLU A 64 -0.03 -3.88 -10.18
N LEU A 65 -1.27 -3.84 -9.68
CA LEU A 65 -2.01 -2.59 -9.44
C LEU A 65 -1.53 -1.78 -8.23
N PHE A 66 -0.76 -2.38 -7.32
CA PHE A 66 -0.22 -1.71 -6.12
C PHE A 66 1.31 -1.55 -6.17
N PRO A 67 1.85 -0.82 -7.17
CA PRO A 67 3.29 -0.66 -7.31
C PRO A 67 3.86 0.33 -6.28
N ILE A 68 5.00 -0.03 -5.71
CA ILE A 68 5.75 0.79 -4.75
C ILE A 68 6.65 1.84 -5.43
N ALA A 69 6.77 1.89 -6.77
CA ALA A 69 7.42 3.05 -7.42
C ALA A 69 7.29 3.20 -8.94
N ASP A 70 7.06 2.13 -9.71
CA ASP A 70 7.48 2.13 -11.13
C ASP A 70 6.33 2.11 -12.13
N VAL A 71 5.22 2.75 -11.80
CA VAL A 71 4.06 2.79 -12.72
C VAL A 71 3.40 4.16 -12.69
N ARG A 72 4.16 5.21 -13.01
CA ARG A 72 3.63 6.58 -13.18
C ARG A 72 2.35 6.61 -14.02
N ALA A 73 2.30 5.81 -15.10
CA ALA A 73 1.13 5.72 -15.97
C ALA A 73 -0.11 5.13 -15.28
N LEU A 74 0.07 4.12 -14.42
CA LEU A 74 -1.03 3.48 -13.68
C LEU A 74 -1.47 4.33 -12.49
N ILE A 75 -0.50 4.91 -11.77
CA ILE A 75 -0.79 5.84 -10.67
C ILE A 75 -1.60 7.02 -11.20
N ALA A 76 -1.22 7.61 -12.33
CA ALA A 76 -1.98 8.70 -12.94
C ALA A 76 -3.40 8.28 -13.37
N ALA A 77 -3.59 7.01 -13.79
CA ALA A 77 -4.90 6.50 -14.21
C ALA A 77 -5.86 6.28 -13.03
N PHE A 78 -5.36 5.85 -11.88
CA PHE A 78 -6.19 5.54 -10.69
C PHE A 78 -6.18 6.66 -9.63
N PHE A 79 -5.15 7.48 -9.59
CA PHE A 79 -4.92 8.53 -8.60
C PHE A 79 -4.51 9.85 -9.30
N PRO A 80 -5.45 10.54 -9.96
CA PRO A 80 -5.14 11.71 -10.79
C PRO A 80 -4.54 12.88 -9.99
N ASP A 81 -4.76 12.92 -8.67
CA ASP A 81 -4.23 13.95 -7.78
C ASP A 81 -2.77 13.71 -7.35
N ILE A 82 -2.19 12.54 -7.66
CA ILE A 82 -0.78 12.26 -7.40
C ILE A 82 0.08 12.90 -8.49
N VAL A 83 0.81 13.95 -8.12
CA VAL A 83 1.67 14.72 -9.05
C VAL A 83 2.98 13.99 -9.36
N ASP A 84 3.62 13.38 -8.36
CA ASP A 84 4.88 12.64 -8.53
C ASP A 84 5.05 11.54 -7.46
N ASN A 85 5.86 10.54 -7.77
CA ASN A 85 6.26 9.48 -6.86
C ASN A 85 7.75 9.16 -7.08
N VAL A 86 8.54 9.19 -6.00
CA VAL A 86 9.98 8.93 -6.06
C VAL A 86 10.35 7.86 -5.04
N ARG A 87 11.08 6.83 -5.48
CA ARG A 87 11.65 5.82 -4.59
C ARG A 87 12.93 6.35 -3.94
N LEU A 88 12.90 6.53 -2.62
CA LEU A 88 14.08 7.01 -1.87
C LEU A 88 15.12 5.92 -1.63
N PHE A 89 14.69 4.68 -1.35
CA PHE A 89 15.58 3.56 -1.10
C PHE A 89 14.91 2.22 -1.42
N THR A 90 15.72 1.21 -1.75
CA THR A 90 15.27 -0.17 -1.89
C THR A 90 15.88 -1.03 -0.79
N HIS A 91 15.06 -1.68 0.04
CA HIS A 91 15.55 -2.53 1.13
C HIS A 91 15.82 -3.99 0.74
N GLN A 92 15.75 -4.34 -0.55
CA GLN A 92 16.06 -5.68 -1.04
C GLN A 92 17.56 -5.90 -1.17
N ARG A 93 18.07 -7.01 -0.59
CA ARG A 93 19.33 -7.60 -1.03
C ARG A 93 19.02 -8.40 -2.29
N ARG A 94 19.46 -7.94 -3.46
CA ARG A 94 19.92 -8.90 -4.47
C ARG A 94 21.34 -9.27 -4.06
N ARG A 95 21.64 -10.56 -3.87
CA ARG A 95 23.03 -11.00 -3.74
C ARG A 95 23.78 -10.51 -4.99
N GLY A 96 24.71 -9.58 -4.83
CA GLY A 96 25.59 -9.11 -5.89
C GLY A 96 25.19 -7.82 -6.63
N GLN A 97 24.16 -7.06 -6.21
CA GLN A 97 23.95 -5.71 -6.74
C GLN A 97 24.23 -4.65 -5.67
N PRO A 98 25.06 -3.62 -5.98
CA PRO A 98 25.24 -2.49 -5.08
C PRO A 98 23.91 -1.77 -4.87
N LEU A 99 23.76 -1.16 -3.69
CA LEU A 99 22.70 -0.17 -3.43
C LEU A 99 22.98 1.00 -4.38
N LEU A 100 22.30 1.04 -5.52
CA LEU A 100 22.30 2.22 -6.37
C LEU A 100 21.41 3.25 -5.70
N CYS A 101 22.03 4.17 -4.98
CA CYS A 101 21.51 5.52 -4.86
C CYS A 101 21.56 6.08 -6.29
N HIS A 102 20.44 6.06 -7.02
CA HIS A 102 20.37 6.77 -8.29
C HIS A 102 20.31 8.27 -8.01
N ASP A 103 21.47 8.85 -7.70
CA ASP A 103 21.75 10.25 -7.98
C ASP A 103 22.25 10.34 -9.41
N GLU A 104 21.33 10.39 -10.36
CA GLU A 104 21.59 10.95 -11.69
C GLU A 104 20.25 11.43 -12.23
N LEU A 105 19.90 12.65 -11.78
CA LEU A 105 19.02 13.53 -12.54
C LEU A 105 19.69 13.72 -13.89
N ASP A 106 19.17 13.07 -14.92
CA ASP A 106 19.51 13.34 -16.32
C ASP A 106 18.95 14.73 -16.66
N PRO A 107 19.78 15.77 -16.91
CA PRO A 107 19.29 17.00 -17.49
C PRO A 107 19.11 16.79 -18.99
N ALA A 108 17.96 17.27 -19.47
CA ALA A 108 17.52 17.28 -20.87
C ALA A 108 18.57 17.75 -21.89
#